data_AF-A0A0S3X488-F1
#
_entry.id   AF-A0A0S3X488-F1
#
_cell.length_a   1.000
_cell.length_b   1.000
_cell.length_c   1.000
_cell.angle_alpha   90.00
_cell.angle_beta   90.00
_cell.angle_gamma   90.00
#
_symmetry.space_group_name_H-M   'P 1'
#
loop_
_entity.id
_entity.type
_entity.pdbx_description
1 polymer ?
#
loop_
_entity_poly.entity_id
_entity_poly.type
_entity_poly.pdbx_seq_one_letter_code
_entity_poly.pdbx_strand_id
1 'polypeptide(L)'
;RFYELGEEAMEKFREDEGFIKEEERPLPSHEFQRQVWLLFEYPESSGPARGIAIVSVLVILISIVIFCLETLPEFRDDKDLSTVAPLTNGTGPYPTNSFTDPFFVIETLCIIWFSFELLVRFFACPSKATFSKNIMNIIDIVAIVPYFITLGTELAERQGNGQQAMSLAILRVIRLVRVFRIFKLSRHSKGLQILGQTLKASMRELGLLIFFLFIGVILFSSAVYFAEADDP
;
A
#
# COMPACT_ATOMS: atom_id res chain seq x y z
N ARG A 1 30.44 -20.81 -25.82
CA ARG A 1 29.72 -22.06 -26.18
C ARG A 1 30.52 -22.95 -27.13
N PHE A 2 31.05 -22.43 -28.25
CA PHE A 2 31.85 -23.24 -29.20
C PHE A 2 33.06 -23.93 -28.56
N TYR A 3 33.77 -23.25 -27.64
CA TYR A 3 34.95 -23.79 -26.95
C TYR A 3 34.65 -24.53 -25.63
N GLU A 4 33.37 -24.82 -25.32
CA GLU A 4 32.99 -25.59 -24.12
C GLU A 4 33.62 -25.12 -22.79
N LEU A 5 33.80 -23.81 -22.62
CA LEU A 5 34.44 -23.18 -21.45
C LEU A 5 33.77 -23.46 -20.08
N GLY A 6 32.68 -24.22 -20.03
CA GLY A 6 31.88 -24.48 -18.83
C GLY A 6 30.83 -23.41 -18.55
N GLU A 7 29.78 -23.78 -17.79
CA GLU A 7 28.71 -22.85 -17.42
C GLU A 7 29.20 -21.78 -16.44
N GLU A 8 30.07 -22.13 -15.49
CA GLU A 8 30.63 -21.18 -14.52
C GLU A 8 31.41 -20.04 -15.20
N ALA A 9 32.25 -20.36 -16.20
CA ALA A 9 33.00 -19.34 -16.94
C ALA A 9 32.08 -18.45 -17.78
N MET A 10 30.99 -19.03 -18.31
CA MET A 10 29.99 -18.29 -19.09
C MET A 10 29.12 -17.39 -18.19
N GLU A 11 28.78 -17.82 -16.98
CA GLU A 11 28.07 -17.02 -15.98
C GLU A 11 28.93 -15.85 -15.53
N LYS A 12 30.18 -16.11 -15.16
CA LYS A 12 31.11 -15.06 -14.75
C LYS A 12 31.34 -14.03 -15.86
N PHE A 13 31.50 -14.47 -17.10
CA PHE A 13 31.61 -13.56 -18.25
C PHE A 13 30.33 -12.73 -18.44
N ARG A 14 29.14 -13.32 -18.27
CA ARG A 14 27.87 -12.58 -18.33
C ARG A 14 27.75 -11.53 -17.23
N GLU A 15 28.13 -11.87 -16.01
CA GLU A 15 28.15 -10.93 -14.89
C GLU A 15 29.13 -9.78 -15.13
N ASP A 16 30.34 -10.07 -15.62
CA ASP A 16 31.37 -9.07 -15.96
C ASP A 16 30.93 -8.14 -17.11
N GLU A 17 30.20 -8.65 -18.10
CA GLU A 17 29.58 -7.87 -19.19
C GLU A 17 28.33 -7.09 -18.72
N GLY A 18 27.93 -7.21 -17.45
CA GLY A 18 26.78 -6.52 -16.87
C GLY A 18 25.43 -7.14 -17.23
N PHE A 19 25.39 -8.38 -17.75
CA PHE A 19 24.13 -9.12 -17.87
C PHE A 19 23.64 -9.54 -16.49
N ILE A 20 22.53 -8.93 -16.06
CA ILE A 20 21.83 -9.32 -14.84
C ILE A 20 21.27 -10.73 -15.07
N LYS A 21 21.68 -11.69 -14.23
CA LYS A 21 21.09 -13.04 -14.21
C LYS A 21 19.58 -12.89 -14.03
N GLU A 22 18.78 -13.44 -14.95
CA GLU A 22 17.34 -13.51 -14.76
C GLU A 22 17.10 -14.32 -13.48
N GLU A 23 16.61 -13.65 -12.44
CA GLU A 23 16.32 -14.28 -11.15
C GLU A 23 15.30 -15.40 -11.39
N GLU A 24 15.75 -16.66 -11.25
CA GLU A 24 14.90 -17.83 -11.47
C GLU A 24 13.72 -17.75 -10.52
N ARG A 25 12.51 -17.62 -11.09
CA ARG A 25 11.28 -17.47 -10.32
C ARG A 25 10.83 -18.87 -9.86
N PRO A 26 10.95 -19.22 -8.57
CA PRO A 26 10.54 -20.53 -8.12
C PRO A 26 9.05 -20.72 -8.36
N LEU A 27 8.67 -21.86 -8.96
CA LEU A 27 7.28 -22.24 -9.16
C LEU A 27 6.86 -23.25 -8.10
N PRO A 28 5.58 -23.23 -7.67
CA PRO A 28 5.05 -24.26 -6.77
C PRO A 28 5.16 -25.66 -7.41
N SER A 29 5.45 -26.67 -6.59
CA SER A 29 5.60 -28.06 -7.07
C SER A 29 4.28 -28.68 -7.51
N HIS A 30 3.17 -28.35 -6.84
CA HIS A 30 1.85 -28.87 -7.18
C HIS A 30 1.23 -28.13 -8.37
N GLU A 31 0.65 -28.86 -9.32
CA GLU A 31 0.09 -28.29 -10.55
C GLU A 31 -1.03 -27.27 -10.31
N PHE A 32 -1.97 -27.59 -9.41
CA PHE A 32 -3.05 -26.66 -9.07
C PHE A 32 -2.52 -25.35 -8.46
N GLN A 33 -1.59 -25.45 -7.50
CA GLN A 33 -0.96 -24.28 -6.88
C GLN A 33 -0.19 -23.47 -7.92
N ARG A 34 0.53 -24.13 -8.83
CA ARG A 34 1.25 -23.49 -9.93
C ARG A 34 0.30 -22.75 -10.85
N GLN A 35 -0.84 -23.33 -11.22
CA GLN A 35 -1.81 -22.68 -12.08
C GLN A 35 -2.43 -21.45 -11.41
N VAL A 36 -2.81 -21.54 -10.13
CA VAL A 36 -3.32 -20.40 -9.36
C VAL A 36 -2.25 -19.32 -9.19
N TRP A 37 -1.01 -19.71 -8.91
CA TRP A 37 0.12 -18.80 -8.78
C TRP A 37 0.37 -18.04 -10.08
N LEU A 38 0.40 -18.73 -11.23
CA LEU A 38 0.55 -18.10 -12.54
C LEU A 38 -0.59 -17.11 -12.83
N LEU A 39 -1.82 -17.48 -12.47
CA LEU A 39 -3.02 -16.68 -12.71
C LEU A 39 -3.02 -15.34 -11.93
N PHE A 40 -2.54 -15.34 -10.68
CA PHE A 40 -2.56 -14.15 -9.81
C PHE A 40 -1.24 -13.37 -9.78
N GLU A 41 -0.11 -14.02 -9.98
CA GLU A 41 1.22 -13.38 -9.89
C GLU A 41 1.68 -12.82 -11.24
N TYR A 42 1.35 -13.49 -12.35
CA TYR A 42 1.83 -13.13 -13.68
C TYR A 42 0.68 -12.84 -14.64
N PRO A 43 0.31 -11.55 -14.84
CA PRO A 43 -0.74 -11.17 -15.77
C PRO A 43 -0.52 -11.69 -17.19
N GLU A 44 0.73 -11.72 -17.65
CA GLU A 44 1.09 -12.19 -19.00
C GLU A 44 1.00 -13.70 -19.20
N SER A 45 0.68 -14.47 -18.15
CA SER A 45 0.60 -15.94 -18.25
C SER A 45 -0.56 -16.42 -19.11
N SER A 46 -1.70 -15.71 -19.10
CA SER A 46 -2.93 -16.13 -19.79
C SER A 46 -3.95 -14.99 -19.92
N GLY A 47 -4.93 -15.14 -20.82
CA GLY A 47 -6.04 -14.18 -20.96
C GLY A 47 -6.81 -13.91 -19.64
N PRO A 48 -7.23 -14.95 -18.89
CA PRO A 48 -7.85 -14.77 -17.58
C PRO A 48 -6.95 -14.08 -16.55
N ALA A 49 -5.64 -14.32 -16.56
CA ALA A 49 -4.69 -13.63 -15.68
C ALA A 49 -4.65 -12.12 -15.97
N ARG A 50 -4.67 -11.73 -17.25
CA ARG A 50 -4.80 -10.31 -17.66
C ARG A 50 -6.12 -9.72 -17.17
N GLY A 51 -7.22 -10.46 -17.27
CA GLY A 51 -8.53 -10.05 -16.76
C GLY A 51 -8.50 -9.75 -15.25
N ILE A 52 -7.97 -10.68 -14.45
CA ILE A 52 -7.83 -10.50 -12.99
C ILE A 52 -6.92 -9.32 -12.65
N ALA A 53 -5.83 -9.14 -13.39
CA ALA A 53 -4.94 -7.99 -13.20
C ALA A 53 -5.65 -6.66 -13.49
N ILE A 54 -6.44 -6.58 -14.56
CA ILE A 54 -7.25 -5.38 -14.89
C ILE A 54 -8.26 -5.11 -13.78
N VAL A 55 -9.00 -6.12 -13.32
CA VAL A 55 -9.97 -5.97 -12.21
C VAL A 55 -9.25 -5.47 -10.95
N SER A 56 -8.08 -6.03 -10.63
CA SER A 56 -7.31 -5.63 -9.46
C SER A 56 -6.86 -4.17 -9.54
N VAL A 57 -6.40 -3.72 -10.71
CA VAL A 57 -6.08 -2.29 -10.94
C VAL A 57 -7.31 -1.41 -10.77
N LEU A 58 -8.46 -1.79 -11.34
CA LEU A 58 -9.71 -1.02 -11.19
C LEU A 58 -10.14 -0.90 -9.73
N VAL A 59 -10.08 -1.99 -8.96
CA VAL A 59 -10.41 -1.98 -7.53
C VAL A 59 -9.44 -1.07 -6.75
N ILE A 60 -8.15 -1.06 -7.10
CA ILE A 60 -7.18 -0.12 -6.52
C ILE A 60 -7.58 1.32 -6.83
N LEU A 61 -7.85 1.65 -8.08
CA LEU A 61 -8.24 3.01 -8.46
C LEU A 61 -9.54 3.45 -7.77
N ILE A 62 -10.55 2.60 -7.73
CA ILE A 62 -11.81 2.87 -7.00
C ILE A 62 -11.51 3.16 -5.53
N SER A 63 -10.68 2.33 -4.88
CA SER A 63 -10.31 2.58 -3.49
C SER A 63 -9.64 3.95 -3.32
N ILE A 64 -8.72 4.35 -4.21
CA ILE A 64 -8.06 5.67 -4.12
C ILE A 64 -9.06 6.80 -4.33
N VAL A 65 -9.95 6.69 -5.32
CA VAL A 65 -11.00 7.69 -5.56
C VAL A 65 -11.87 7.86 -4.33
N ILE A 66 -12.33 6.77 -3.72
CA ILE A 66 -13.14 6.80 -2.50
C ILE A 66 -12.39 7.48 -1.34
N PHE A 67 -11.11 7.16 -1.14
CA PHE A 67 -10.29 7.84 -0.13
C PHE A 67 -10.20 9.35 -0.37
N CYS A 68 -10.03 9.77 -1.62
CA CYS A 68 -10.03 11.19 -1.97
C CYS A 68 -11.40 11.83 -1.71
N LEU A 69 -12.50 11.18 -2.09
CA LEU A 69 -13.86 11.69 -1.87
C LEU A 69 -14.18 11.86 -0.38
N GLU A 70 -13.75 10.93 0.48
CA GLU A 70 -13.93 11.04 1.95
C GLU A 70 -13.22 12.26 2.56
N THR A 71 -12.23 12.83 1.87
CA THR A 71 -11.54 14.04 2.35
C THR A 71 -12.28 15.34 2.01
N LEU A 72 -13.21 15.31 1.05
CA LEU A 72 -13.93 16.50 0.61
C LEU A 72 -14.96 16.96 1.69
N PRO A 73 -15.10 18.28 1.91
CA PRO A 73 -15.98 18.82 2.95
C PRO A 73 -17.46 18.49 2.69
N GLU A 74 -17.89 18.50 1.43
CA GLU A 74 -19.27 18.22 1.02
C GLU A 74 -19.77 16.83 1.49
N PHE A 75 -18.89 15.83 1.53
CA PHE A 75 -19.21 14.49 2.03
C PHE A 75 -18.96 14.29 3.54
N ARG A 76 -18.31 15.26 4.21
CA ARG A 76 -18.09 15.25 5.67
C ARG A 76 -19.22 15.96 6.41
N ASP A 77 -19.74 17.05 5.87
CA ASP A 77 -20.77 17.86 6.50
C ASP A 77 -22.11 17.11 6.66
N ASP A 78 -22.45 16.21 5.72
CA ASP A 78 -23.63 15.33 5.84
C ASP A 78 -23.51 14.31 7.00
N LYS A 79 -22.28 13.84 7.29
CA LYS A 79 -22.01 12.93 8.42
C LYS A 79 -22.10 13.67 9.75
N ASP A 80 -21.55 14.88 9.84
CA ASP A 80 -21.55 15.66 11.07
C ASP A 80 -22.96 16.22 11.38
N LEU A 81 -23.73 16.68 10.39
CA LEU A 81 -25.12 17.15 10.57
C LEU A 81 -26.04 16.05 11.13
N SER A 82 -25.83 14.80 10.70
CA SER A 82 -26.56 13.63 11.20
C SER A 82 -26.27 13.32 12.67
N THR A 83 -25.12 13.76 13.20
CA THR A 83 -24.72 13.57 14.61
C THR A 83 -25.10 14.74 15.53
N VAL A 84 -25.36 15.93 14.98
CA VAL A 84 -25.56 17.18 15.74
C VAL A 84 -26.99 17.73 15.66
N ALA A 85 -27.91 17.05 14.96
CA ALA A 85 -29.32 17.46 14.90
C ALA A 85 -29.89 17.71 16.32
N PRO A 86 -30.33 18.94 16.66
CA PRO A 86 -30.81 19.26 18.00
C PRO A 86 -32.02 18.40 18.35
N LEU A 87 -32.04 17.81 19.55
CA LEU A 87 -33.23 17.17 20.13
C LEU A 87 -34.30 18.24 20.38
N THR A 88 -35.02 18.63 19.34
CA THR A 88 -36.17 19.55 19.43
C THR A 88 -37.49 18.80 19.53
N ASN A 89 -37.52 17.51 19.16
CA ASN A 89 -38.63 16.59 19.40
C ASN A 89 -38.04 15.23 19.82
N GLY A 90 -38.61 14.59 20.84
CA GLY A 90 -38.08 13.43 21.59
C GLY A 90 -37.78 12.12 20.83
N THR A 91 -37.60 12.17 19.52
CA THR A 91 -36.91 11.13 18.75
C THR A 91 -35.42 11.42 18.78
N GLY A 92 -34.67 10.68 19.59
CA GLY A 92 -33.20 10.70 19.55
C GLY A 92 -32.68 10.36 18.14
N PRO A 93 -31.47 10.81 17.78
CA PRO A 93 -30.88 10.47 16.50
C PRO A 93 -30.86 8.94 16.34
N TYR A 94 -31.51 8.45 15.29
CA TYR A 94 -31.41 7.04 14.93
C TYR A 94 -29.93 6.71 14.72
N PRO A 95 -29.39 5.65 15.33
CA PRO A 95 -28.03 5.23 15.02
C PRO A 95 -28.00 4.89 13.54
N THR A 96 -27.32 5.71 12.75
CA THR A 96 -27.06 5.41 11.35
C THR A 96 -26.22 4.14 11.34
N ASN A 97 -26.78 3.06 10.82
CA ASN A 97 -26.03 1.82 10.70
C ASN A 97 -24.81 2.10 9.82
N SER A 98 -23.60 1.98 10.35
CA SER A 98 -22.36 2.17 9.56
C SER A 98 -22.33 1.29 8.31
N PHE A 99 -23.05 0.16 8.33
CA PHE A 99 -23.29 -0.74 7.18
C PHE A 99 -24.14 -0.16 6.04
N THR A 100 -24.77 1.00 6.23
CA THR A 100 -25.54 1.71 5.18
C THR A 100 -24.78 2.88 4.57
N ASP A 101 -23.61 3.23 5.10
CA ASP A 101 -22.73 4.25 4.49
C ASP A 101 -22.11 3.69 3.20
N PRO A 102 -22.42 4.25 2.02
CA PRO A 102 -21.89 3.77 0.75
C PRO A 102 -20.36 3.73 0.72
N PHE A 103 -19.69 4.68 1.37
CA PHE A 103 -18.23 4.72 1.45
C PHE A 103 -17.67 3.54 2.23
N PHE A 104 -18.26 3.21 3.38
CA PHE A 104 -17.88 2.07 4.19
C PHE A 104 -18.11 0.74 3.45
N VAL A 105 -19.24 0.60 2.74
CA VAL A 105 -19.55 -0.60 1.96
C VAL A 105 -18.53 -0.80 0.84
N ILE A 106 -18.26 0.24 0.04
CA ILE A 106 -17.30 0.15 -1.06
C ILE A 106 -15.89 -0.12 -0.53
N GLU A 107 -15.46 0.57 0.54
CA GLU A 107 -14.16 0.31 1.16
C GLU A 107 -14.07 -1.15 1.64
N THR A 108 -15.10 -1.65 2.32
CA THR A 108 -15.14 -3.04 2.79
C THR A 108 -15.03 -4.03 1.63
N LEU A 109 -15.73 -3.80 0.51
CA LEU A 109 -15.64 -4.64 -0.69
C LEU A 109 -14.23 -4.60 -1.31
N CYS A 110 -13.59 -3.42 -1.39
CA CYS A 110 -12.21 -3.29 -1.87
C CYS A 110 -11.23 -4.08 -0.98
N ILE A 111 -11.38 -3.99 0.35
CA ILE A 111 -10.52 -4.68 1.30
C ILE A 111 -10.75 -6.20 1.27
N ILE A 112 -11.99 -6.66 1.08
CA ILE A 112 -12.29 -8.08 0.86
C ILE A 112 -11.55 -8.58 -0.39
N TRP A 113 -11.59 -7.83 -1.50
CA TRP A 113 -10.87 -8.19 -2.72
C TRP A 113 -9.35 -8.24 -2.49
N PHE A 114 -8.76 -7.23 -1.85
CA PHE A 114 -7.32 -7.23 -1.54
C PHE A 114 -6.90 -8.37 -0.61
N SER A 115 -7.74 -8.68 0.38
CA SER A 115 -7.50 -9.78 1.30
C SER A 115 -7.59 -11.12 0.57
N PHE A 116 -8.58 -11.30 -0.29
CA PHE A 116 -8.72 -12.48 -1.15
C PHE A 116 -7.48 -12.67 -2.03
N GLU A 117 -7.06 -11.62 -2.71
CA GLU A 117 -5.86 -11.59 -3.54
C GLU A 117 -4.58 -11.98 -2.77
N LEU A 118 -4.42 -11.44 -1.55
CA LEU A 118 -3.28 -11.75 -0.70
C LEU A 118 -3.32 -13.21 -0.22
N LEU A 119 -4.49 -13.69 0.21
CA LEU A 119 -4.67 -15.05 0.73
C LEU A 119 -4.45 -16.09 -0.38
N VAL A 120 -5.03 -15.90 -1.56
CA VAL A 120 -4.85 -16.82 -2.69
C VAL A 120 -3.37 -16.93 -3.06
N ARG A 121 -2.66 -15.80 -3.14
CA ARG A 121 -1.21 -15.80 -3.38
C ARG A 121 -0.44 -16.45 -2.23
N PHE A 122 -0.79 -16.15 -0.98
CA PHE A 122 -0.15 -16.74 0.18
C PHE A 122 -0.32 -18.26 0.20
N PHE A 123 -1.49 -18.81 -0.16
CA PHE A 123 -1.69 -20.26 -0.20
C PHE A 123 -1.04 -20.91 -1.44
N ALA A 124 -1.03 -20.25 -2.59
CA ALA A 124 -0.46 -20.77 -3.82
C ALA A 124 1.08 -20.61 -3.93
N CYS A 125 1.72 -19.78 -3.11
CA CYS A 125 3.16 -19.50 -3.25
C CYS A 125 4.06 -20.70 -2.91
N PRO A 126 5.24 -20.80 -3.56
CA PRO A 126 6.19 -21.92 -3.39
C PRO A 126 6.84 -21.96 -1.99
N SER A 127 7.08 -20.79 -1.38
CA SER A 127 7.69 -20.67 -0.05
C SER A 127 7.04 -19.53 0.73
N LYS A 128 6.44 -19.85 1.88
CA LYS A 128 5.74 -18.85 2.71
C LYS A 128 6.71 -17.82 3.31
N ALA A 129 7.90 -18.26 3.73
CA ALA A 129 8.90 -17.39 4.33
C ALA A 129 9.46 -16.37 3.32
N THR A 130 9.74 -16.81 2.08
CA THR A 130 10.18 -15.92 1.00
C THR A 130 9.06 -14.97 0.60
N PHE A 131 7.82 -15.47 0.55
CA PHE A 131 6.65 -14.66 0.23
C PHE A 131 6.47 -13.50 1.23
N SER A 132 6.51 -13.76 2.53
CA SER A 132 6.33 -12.72 3.55
C SER A 132 7.45 -11.67 3.59
N LYS A 133 8.64 -12.00 3.09
CA LYS A 133 9.78 -11.07 3.00
C LYS A 133 9.80 -10.24 1.71
N ASN A 134 8.98 -10.60 0.72
CA ASN A 134 8.94 -9.88 -0.56
C ASN A 134 8.25 -8.51 -0.39
N ILE A 135 8.90 -7.45 -0.87
CA ILE A 135 8.42 -6.07 -0.76
C ILE A 135 7.01 -5.86 -1.36
N MET A 136 6.68 -6.53 -2.46
CA MET A 136 5.35 -6.40 -3.08
C MET A 136 4.26 -6.99 -2.19
N ASN A 137 4.55 -8.09 -1.49
CA ASN A 137 3.62 -8.72 -0.57
C ASN A 137 3.50 -7.94 0.75
N ILE A 138 4.57 -7.27 1.19
CA ILE A 138 4.51 -6.34 2.31
C ILE A 138 3.58 -5.16 1.97
N ILE A 139 3.67 -4.60 0.76
CA ILE A 139 2.75 -3.56 0.29
C ILE A 139 1.30 -4.06 0.28
N ASP A 140 1.05 -5.30 -0.18
CA ASP A 140 -0.29 -5.91 -0.14
C ASP A 140 -0.84 -6.02 1.30
N ILE A 141 0.01 -6.34 2.29
CA ILE A 141 -0.37 -6.39 3.71
C ILE A 141 -0.67 -4.97 4.24
N VAL A 142 0.23 -4.02 4.00
CA VAL A 142 0.05 -2.62 4.44
C VAL A 142 -1.22 -2.00 3.86
N ALA A 143 -1.63 -2.40 2.66
CA ALA A 143 -2.86 -1.93 2.03
C ALA A 143 -4.15 -2.36 2.75
N ILE A 144 -4.15 -3.48 3.50
CA ILE A 144 -5.35 -3.99 4.20
C ILE A 144 -5.35 -3.68 5.70
N VAL A 145 -4.16 -3.55 6.32
CA VAL A 145 -3.99 -3.35 7.76
C VAL A 145 -4.82 -2.18 8.33
N PRO A 146 -4.89 -0.99 7.70
CA PRO A 146 -5.64 0.14 8.25
C PRO A 146 -7.12 -0.18 8.52
N TYR A 147 -7.75 -0.98 7.67
CA TYR A 147 -9.15 -1.37 7.84
C TYR A 147 -9.34 -2.27 9.07
N PHE A 148 -8.51 -3.30 9.20
CA PHE A 148 -8.58 -4.23 10.33
C PHE A 148 -8.28 -3.55 11.67
N ILE A 149 -7.34 -2.60 11.71
CA ILE A 149 -7.09 -1.82 12.94
C ILE A 149 -8.30 -0.94 13.27
N THR A 150 -8.90 -0.27 12.27
CA THR A 150 -10.09 0.57 12.48
C THR A 150 -11.24 -0.26 13.06
N LEU A 151 -11.55 -1.39 12.42
CA LEU A 151 -12.62 -2.30 12.85
C LEU A 151 -12.37 -2.88 14.25
N GLY A 152 -11.13 -3.31 14.53
CA GLY A 152 -10.75 -3.84 15.84
C GLY A 152 -10.86 -2.79 16.95
N THR A 153 -10.53 -1.53 16.66
CA THR A 153 -10.65 -0.42 17.61
C THR A 153 -12.13 -0.11 17.90
N GLU A 154 -12.98 -0.05 16.86
CA GLU A 154 -14.42 0.17 17.03
C GLU A 154 -15.10 -0.96 17.83
N LEU A 155 -14.69 -2.22 17.61
CA LEU A 155 -15.18 -3.37 18.38
C LEU A 155 -14.76 -3.31 19.85
N ALA A 156 -13.51 -2.90 20.13
CA ALA A 156 -12.99 -2.76 21.48
C ALA A 156 -13.68 -1.60 22.24
N GLU A 157 -13.98 -0.50 21.57
CA GLU A 157 -14.74 0.61 22.14
C GLU A 157 -16.16 0.18 22.57
N ARG A 158 -16.84 -0.64 21.74
CA ARG A 158 -18.16 -1.20 22.10
C ARG A 158 -18.14 -2.11 23.33
N GLN A 159 -16.99 -2.69 23.67
CA GLN A 159 -16.82 -3.53 24.87
C GLN A 159 -16.50 -2.73 26.15
N GLY A 160 -16.50 -1.38 26.11
CA GLY A 160 -16.45 -0.54 27.31
C GLY A 160 -15.05 -0.18 27.81
N ASN A 161 -14.01 -0.36 27.00
CA ASN A 161 -12.65 0.07 27.36
C ASN A 161 -12.49 1.57 27.09
N GLY A 162 -12.62 2.40 28.13
CA GLY A 162 -12.75 3.88 28.09
C GLY A 162 -11.55 4.71 27.61
N GLN A 163 -10.87 4.32 26.53
CA GLN A 163 -9.75 5.08 25.92
C GLN A 163 -10.16 5.89 24.68
N GLN A 164 -11.28 6.62 24.77
CA GLN A 164 -11.94 7.29 23.64
C GLN A 164 -11.14 8.45 23.02
N ALA A 165 -10.24 9.12 23.76
CA ALA A 165 -9.48 10.27 23.25
C ALA A 165 -8.19 9.85 22.50
N MET A 166 -7.50 8.81 22.98
CA MET A 166 -6.30 8.25 22.33
C MET A 166 -6.67 7.54 21.03
N SER A 167 -7.83 6.85 20.99
CA SER A 167 -8.29 6.14 19.79
C SER A 167 -8.52 7.09 18.61
N LEU A 168 -9.14 8.26 18.82
CA LEU A 168 -9.41 9.23 17.73
C LEU A 168 -8.14 9.77 17.05
N ALA A 169 -7.09 10.06 17.81
CA ALA A 169 -5.81 10.53 17.24
C ALA A 169 -5.13 9.42 16.43
N ILE A 170 -5.14 8.19 16.95
CA ILE A 170 -4.57 7.01 16.29
C ILE A 170 -5.34 6.70 15.00
N LEU A 171 -6.68 6.76 15.02
CA LEU A 171 -7.52 6.55 13.84
C LEU A 171 -7.25 7.56 12.72
N ARG A 172 -6.92 8.83 13.05
CA ARG A 172 -6.51 9.83 12.05
C ARG A 172 -5.21 9.44 11.35
N VAL A 173 -4.21 8.98 12.10
CA VAL A 173 -2.93 8.51 11.54
C VAL A 173 -3.14 7.25 10.69
N ILE A 174 -3.97 6.30 11.15
CA ILE A 174 -4.31 5.08 10.40
C ILE A 174 -4.97 5.41 9.06
N ARG A 175 -5.82 6.44 9.00
CA ARG A 175 -6.39 6.90 7.72
C ARG A 175 -5.31 7.36 6.74
N LEU A 176 -4.26 8.05 7.21
CA LEU A 176 -3.12 8.42 6.35
C LEU A 176 -2.41 7.18 5.79
N VAL A 177 -2.28 6.11 6.58
CA VAL A 177 -1.66 4.86 6.12
C VAL A 177 -2.43 4.25 4.94
N ARG A 178 -3.73 4.49 4.80
CA ARG A 178 -4.52 4.00 3.65
C ARG A 178 -3.97 4.50 2.32
N VAL A 179 -3.30 5.66 2.28
CA VAL A 179 -2.68 6.20 1.05
C VAL A 179 -1.65 5.23 0.46
N PHE A 180 -0.97 4.44 1.30
CA PHE A 180 0.05 3.49 0.84
C PHE A 180 -0.52 2.39 -0.05
N ARG A 181 -1.85 2.15 -0.06
CA ARG A 181 -2.47 1.19 -0.99
C ARG A 181 -2.26 1.58 -2.46
N ILE A 182 -1.95 2.85 -2.76
CA ILE A 182 -1.55 3.28 -4.10
C ILE A 182 -0.31 2.54 -4.60
N PHE A 183 0.61 2.18 -3.70
CA PHE A 183 1.82 1.43 -4.07
C PHE A 183 1.52 0.00 -4.51
N LYS A 184 0.31 -0.53 -4.27
CA LYS A 184 -0.12 -1.82 -4.84
C LYS A 184 -0.12 -1.80 -6.38
N LEU A 185 -0.28 -0.62 -6.99
CA LEU A 185 -0.12 -0.43 -8.44
C LEU A 185 1.29 -0.82 -8.93
N SER A 186 2.30 -0.84 -8.05
CA SER A 186 3.67 -1.23 -8.42
C SER A 186 3.74 -2.66 -8.95
N ARG A 187 2.87 -3.58 -8.50
CA ARG A 187 2.80 -4.93 -9.05
C ARG A 187 2.45 -4.95 -10.54
N HIS A 188 1.61 -4.02 -10.97
CA HIS A 188 1.10 -3.93 -12.34
C HIS A 188 1.85 -2.88 -13.19
N SER A 189 2.71 -2.07 -12.58
CA SER A 189 3.48 -1.01 -13.25
C SER A 189 4.98 -1.34 -13.25
N LYS A 190 5.50 -1.69 -14.43
CA LYS A 190 6.94 -1.88 -14.64
C LYS A 190 7.74 -0.61 -14.35
N GLY A 191 7.20 0.56 -14.68
CA GLY A 191 7.85 1.84 -14.38
C GLY A 191 8.08 2.04 -12.88
N LEU A 192 7.10 1.68 -12.04
CA LEU A 192 7.22 1.83 -10.59
C LEU A 192 8.17 0.79 -9.97
N GLN A 193 8.25 -0.41 -10.56
CA GLN A 193 9.25 -1.42 -10.19
C GLN A 193 10.67 -0.94 -10.50
N ILE A 194 10.88 -0.41 -11.71
CA ILE A 194 12.17 0.16 -12.14
C ILE A 194 12.55 1.34 -11.25
N LEU A 195 11.60 2.26 -10.98
CA LEU A 195 11.84 3.37 -10.05
C LEU A 195 12.30 2.86 -8.67
N GLY A 196 11.63 1.85 -8.13
CA GLY A 196 12.02 1.23 -6.87
C GLY A 196 13.43 0.61 -6.89
N GLN A 197 13.80 -0.06 -7.97
CA GLN A 197 15.14 -0.61 -8.16
C GLN A 197 16.21 0.49 -8.26
N THR A 198 15.95 1.53 -9.06
CA THR A 198 16.84 2.68 -9.21
C THR A 198 17.03 3.41 -7.89
N LEU A 199 15.95 3.67 -7.13
CA LEU A 199 16.03 4.25 -5.79
C LEU A 199 16.84 3.36 -4.84
N LYS A 200 16.58 2.04 -4.82
CA LYS A 200 17.34 1.10 -3.99
C LYS A 200 18.84 1.12 -4.30
N ALA A 201 19.21 1.15 -5.58
CA ALA A 201 20.60 1.20 -6.02
C ALA A 201 21.28 2.54 -5.68
N SER A 202 20.50 3.63 -5.65
CA SER A 202 20.99 5.00 -5.41
C SER A 202 20.80 5.48 -3.96
N MET A 203 20.36 4.63 -3.03
CA MET A 203 20.06 5.03 -1.63
C MET A 203 21.21 5.76 -0.95
N ARG A 204 22.47 5.37 -1.23
CA ARG A 204 23.65 6.04 -0.68
C ARG A 204 23.76 7.49 -1.17
N GLU A 205 23.63 7.69 -2.47
CA GLU A 205 23.70 9.02 -3.09
C GLU A 205 22.51 9.89 -2.69
N LEU A 206 21.31 9.31 -2.61
CA LEU A 206 20.12 9.97 -2.09
C LEU A 206 20.31 10.42 -0.64
N GLY A 207 20.95 9.60 0.19
CA GLY A 207 21.28 9.95 1.58
C GLY A 207 22.24 11.13 1.67
N LEU A 208 23.28 11.16 0.84
CA LEU A 208 24.23 12.29 0.77
C LEU A 208 23.54 13.58 0.29
N LEU A 209 22.66 13.49 -0.70
CA LEU A 209 21.87 14.63 -1.18
C LEU A 209 21.02 15.23 -0.06
N ILE A 210 20.28 14.41 0.68
CA ILE A 210 19.45 14.85 1.81
C ILE A 210 20.32 15.46 2.92
N PHE A 211 21.50 14.89 3.17
CA PHE A 211 22.44 15.41 4.17
C PHE A 211 22.93 16.83 3.83
N PHE A 212 23.38 17.06 2.59
CA PHE A 212 23.79 18.40 2.18
C PHE A 212 22.63 19.39 2.14
N LEU A 213 21.44 18.96 1.72
CA LEU A 213 20.24 19.77 1.78
C LEU A 213 19.95 20.21 3.22
N PHE A 214 20.06 19.30 4.19
CA PHE A 214 19.83 19.61 5.60
C PHE A 214 20.82 20.64 6.16
N ILE A 215 22.11 20.50 5.84
CA ILE A 215 23.13 21.50 6.20
C ILE A 215 22.79 22.86 5.59
N GLY A 216 22.42 22.88 4.30
CA GLY A 216 22.02 24.10 3.61
C GLY A 216 20.82 24.77 4.29
N VAL A 217 19.77 24.01 4.59
CA VAL A 217 18.59 24.51 5.30
C VAL A 217 18.98 25.15 6.63
N ILE A 218 19.76 24.48 7.47
CA ILE A 218 20.15 25.03 8.78
C ILE A 218 20.96 26.32 8.63
N LEU A 219 21.97 26.33 7.77
CA LEU A 219 22.87 27.48 7.61
C LEU A 219 22.12 28.69 7.03
N PHE A 220 21.37 28.49 5.94
CA PHE A 220 20.66 29.60 5.29
C PHE A 220 19.47 30.08 6.11
N SER A 221 18.71 29.19 6.76
CA SER A 221 17.64 29.62 7.67
C SER A 221 18.17 30.43 8.85
N SER A 222 19.33 30.05 9.42
CA SER A 222 19.96 30.81 10.50
C SER A 222 20.46 32.18 10.02
N ALA A 223 21.09 32.24 8.84
CA ALA A 223 21.61 33.49 8.28
C ALA A 223 20.48 34.48 7.98
N VAL A 224 19.38 34.02 7.36
CA VAL A 224 18.19 34.85 7.10
C VAL A 224 17.55 35.29 8.40
N TYR A 225 17.38 34.39 9.38
CA TYR A 225 16.83 34.74 10.69
C TYR A 225 17.60 35.89 11.34
N PHE A 226 18.93 35.84 11.35
CA PHE A 226 19.73 36.93 11.92
C PHE A 226 19.75 38.21 11.06
N ALA A 227 19.61 38.09 9.74
CA ALA A 227 19.52 39.25 8.85
C ALA A 227 18.20 40.00 8.99
N GLU A 228 17.10 39.27 9.23
CA GLU A 228 15.75 39.84 9.42
C GLU A 228 15.44 40.15 10.89
N ALA A 229 16.25 39.70 11.84
CA ALA A 229 16.00 39.89 13.28
C ALA A 229 15.91 41.36 13.71
N ASP A 230 16.52 42.28 12.95
CA ASP A 230 16.54 43.71 13.24
C ASP A 230 15.50 44.51 12.41
N ASP A 231 14.71 43.87 11.54
CA ASP A 231 13.59 44.49 10.80
C ASP A 231 12.25 44.05 11.48
N PRO A 232 11.49 44.97 12.11
CA PRO A 232 10.29 44.63 12.88
C PRO A 232 9.07 44.20 12.05
#